data_AF-A0A1J5SAT7-F1
#
_entry.id   AF-A0A1J5SAT7-F1
#
_cell.length_a   1.000
_cell.length_b   1.000
_cell.length_c   1.000
_cell.angle_alpha   90.00
_cell.angle_beta   90.00
_cell.angle_gamma   90.00
#
_symmetry.space_group_name_H-M   'P 1'
#
loop_
_entity.id
_entity.type
_entity.pdbx_description
1 polymer ?
#
loop_
_entity_poly.entity_id
_entity_poly.type
_entity_poly.pdbx_seq_one_letter_code
_entity_poly.pdbx_strand_id
1 'polypeptide(L)' 'MYQYEEDKELSLRLHLKDRYDLYFGYYDDEDEFFEIIHELTEEEKDIIPEVLKKLMKRVLDDEKDIRINGTAIKGTK' A
#
# COMPACT_ATOMS: atom_id res chain seq x y z
N MET A 1 -25.63 13.87 -11.57
CA MET A 1 -24.20 13.71 -11.28
C MET A 1 -23.95 12.22 -11.25
N TYR A 2 -23.15 11.69 -12.18
CA TYR A 2 -22.82 10.27 -12.20
C TYR A 2 -21.56 10.11 -11.35
N GLN A 3 -21.72 9.77 -10.06
CA GLN A 3 -20.60 9.24 -9.28
C GLN A 3 -20.22 7.91 -9.95
N TYR A 4 -19.15 7.89 -10.73
CA TYR A 4 -18.64 6.64 -11.26
C TYR A 4 -18.03 5.90 -10.08
N GLU A 5 -18.60 4.74 -9.71
CA GLU A 5 -18.00 3.84 -8.71
C GLU A 5 -16.55 3.43 -9.06
N GLU A 6 -16.10 3.74 -10.29
CA GLU A 6 -14.76 3.53 -10.82
C GLU A 6 -13.67 4.41 -10.18
N ASP A 7 -14.01 5.51 -9.49
CA ASP A 7 -13.02 6.42 -8.87
C ASP A 7 -12.65 6.06 -7.42
N LYS A 8 -12.81 4.78 -7.06
CA LYS A 8 -12.46 4.23 -5.75
C LYS A 8 -11.37 3.18 -5.89
N GLU A 9 -10.27 3.36 -5.18
CA GLU A 9 -9.18 2.40 -5.11
C GLU A 9 -9.16 1.73 -3.73
N LEU A 10 -9.30 0.39 -3.70
CA LEU A 10 -9.04 -0.41 -2.51
C LEU A 10 -7.82 -1.31 -2.78
N SER A 11 -6.80 -1.22 -1.94
CA SER A 11 -5.62 -2.08 -2.06
C SER A 11 -5.08 -2.54 -0.70
N LEU A 12 -4.62 -3.79 -0.66
CA LEU A 12 -3.78 -4.29 0.41
C LEU A 12 -2.32 -4.09 -0.01
N ARG A 13 -1.54 -3.37 0.79
CA ARG A 13 -0.16 -3.00 0.46
C ARG A 13 0.81 -3.64 1.45
N LEU A 14 1.84 -4.29 0.93
CA LEU A 14 2.96 -4.80 1.73
C LEU A 14 4.15 -3.85 1.61
N HIS A 15 4.66 -3.42 2.75
CA HIS A 15 5.85 -2.58 2.87
C HIS A 15 7.04 -3.38 3.42
N LEU A 16 8.20 -2.74 3.45
CA LEU A 16 9.37 -3.31 4.12
C LEU A 16 9.08 -3.56 5.61
N LYS A 17 9.82 -4.51 6.20
CA LYS A 17 9.67 -4.93 7.61
C LYS A 17 8.28 -5.52 7.94
N ASP A 18 7.65 -6.16 6.95
CA ASP A 18 6.40 -6.91 7.14
C ASP A 18 5.22 -6.06 7.65
N ARG A 19 5.23 -4.77 7.28
CA ARG A 19 4.12 -3.86 7.55
C ARG A 19 3.10 -3.95 6.42
N TYR A 20 1.85 -4.18 6.77
CA TYR A 20 0.73 -4.22 5.84
C TYR A 20 -0.20 -3.06 6.12
N ASP A 21 -0.64 -2.39 5.06
CA ASP A 21 -1.62 -1.33 5.15
C ASP A 21 -2.82 -1.67 4.24
N LEU A 22 -4.04 -1.53 4.76
CA LEU A 22 -5.25 -1.49 3.96
C LEU A 22 -5.49 -0.03 3.54
N TYR A 23 -5.41 0.20 2.23
CA TYR A 23 -5.54 1.51 1.62
C TYR A 23 -6.89 1.65 0.93
N PHE A 24 -7.57 2.75 1.17
CA PHE A 24 -8.77 3.14 0.45
C PHE A 24 -8.68 4.60 0.00
N GLY A 25 -8.60 4.82 -1.31
CA GLY A 25 -8.61 6.13 -1.95
C GLY A 25 -9.93 6.36 -2.68
N TYR A 26 -10.48 7.57 -2.59
CA TYR A 26 -11.70 7.93 -3.31
C TYR A 26 -11.80 9.44 -3.55
N TYR A 27 -12.60 9.81 -4.54
CA TYR A 27 -13.06 11.19 -4.72
C TYR A 27 -14.46 11.38 -4.12
N ASP A 28 -14.71 12.53 -3.50
CA ASP A 28 -16.03 12.89 -3.00
C ASP A 28 -16.89 13.59 -4.07
N ASP A 29 -18.03 14.15 -3.66
CA ASP A 29 -18.93 14.86 -4.57
C ASP A 29 -18.40 16.22 -5.06
N GLU A 30 -17.31 16.72 -4.49
CA GLU A 30 -16.67 17.98 -4.88
C GLU A 30 -15.40 17.74 -5.72
N ASP A 31 -15.20 16.50 -6.19
CA ASP A 31 -13.98 16.03 -6.86
C ASP A 31 -12.72 16.19 -5.97
N GLU A 32 -12.87 16.24 -4.64
CA GLU A 32 -11.76 16.26 -3.70
C GLU A 32 -11.28 14.83 -3.41
N PHE A 33 -9.95 14.64 -3.42
CA PHE A 33 -9.34 13.35 -3.18
C PHE A 33 -9.15 13.08 -1.69
N PHE A 34 -9.60 11.93 -1.22
CA PHE A 34 -9.43 11.44 0.14
C PHE A 34 -8.73 10.09 0.16
N GLU A 35 -7.90 9.89 1.16
CA GLU A 35 -7.27 8.61 1.44
C GLU A 35 -7.46 8.18 2.89
N ILE A 36 -7.65 6.87 3.08
CA ILE A 36 -7.70 6.21 4.37
C ILE A 36 -6.64 5.12 4.35
N ILE A 37 -5.73 5.17 5.31
CA ILE A 37 -4.65 4.20 5.48
C ILE A 37 -4.82 3.57 6.86
N HIS A 38 -5.05 2.26 6.87
CA HIS A 38 -5.15 1.46 8.10
C HIS A 38 -3.99 0.46 8.16
N GLU A 39 -3.05 0.68 9.09
CA GLU A 39 -1.98 -0.29 9.36
C GLU A 39 -2.58 -1.52 10.06
N LEU A 40 -2.37 -2.69 9.47
CA LEU A 40 -2.94 -3.93 9.98
C LEU A 40 -2.22 -4.38 11.26
N THR A 41 -3.03 -4.76 12.25
CA THR A 41 -2.58 -5.49 13.43
C THR A 41 -2.15 -6.92 13.07
N GLU A 42 -1.41 -7.58 13.96
CA GLU A 42 -1.01 -8.98 13.76
C GLU A 42 -2.23 -9.92 13.61
N GLU A 43 -3.30 -9.69 14.37
CA GLU A 43 -4.54 -10.48 14.25
C GLU A 43 -5.20 -10.32 12.87
N GLU A 44 -5.20 -9.11 12.31
CA GLU A 44 -5.72 -8.86 10.97
C GLU A 44 -4.81 -9.47 9.88
N LYS A 45 -3.49 -9.45 10.09
CA LYS A 45 -2.53 -10.12 9.18
C LYS A 45 -2.77 -11.62 9.11
N ASP A 46 -3.18 -12.25 10.22
CA ASP A 46 -3.45 -13.70 10.27
C ASP A 46 -4.64 -14.13 9.41
N ILE A 47 -5.55 -13.21 9.08
CA ILE A 47 -6.69 -13.45 8.20
C ILE A 47 -6.25 -13.53 6.72
N ILE A 48 -5.11 -12.90 6.37
CA ILE A 48 -4.63 -12.86 4.99
C ILE A 48 -4.19 -14.27 4.56
N PRO A 49 -4.68 -14.81 3.43
CA PRO A 49 -4.26 -16.11 2.96
C PRO A 49 -2.74 -16.21 2.75
N GLU A 50 -2.12 -17.27 3.25
CA GLU A 50 -0.67 -17.48 3.16
C GLU A 50 -0.13 -17.44 1.73
N VAL A 51 -0.92 -17.88 0.75
CA VAL A 51 -0.56 -17.80 -0.68
C VAL A 51 -0.44 -16.34 -1.12
N LEU A 52 -1.33 -15.46 -0.66
CA LEU A 52 -1.32 -14.05 -0.99
C LEU A 52 -0.12 -13.34 -0.33
N LYS A 53 0.15 -13.61 0.96
CA LYS A 53 1.34 -13.10 1.65
C LYS A 53 2.62 -13.43 0.89
N LYS A 54 2.75 -14.67 0.41
CA LYS A 54 3.91 -15.11 -0.38
C LYS A 54 4.04 -14.39 -1.72
N LEU A 55 2.93 -14.19 -2.43
CA LEU A 55 2.93 -13.47 -3.70
C LEU A 55 3.33 -12.01 -3.52
N MET A 56 2.75 -11.32 -2.54
CA MET A 56 3.07 -9.93 -2.23
C MET A 56 4.55 -9.79 -1.83
N LYS A 57 5.05 -10.70 -0.99
CA LYS A 57 6.46 -10.72 -0.59
C LYS A 57 7.40 -10.93 -1.77
N ARG A 58 7.05 -11.82 -2.70
CA ARG A 58 7.86 -12.04 -3.91
C ARG A 58 7.98 -10.77 -4.75
N VAL A 59 6.86 -10.08 -5.00
CA VAL A 59 6.86 -8.79 -5.72
C VAL A 59 7.74 -7.78 -5.00
N LEU A 60 7.61 -7.68 -3.67
CA LEU A 60 8.43 -6.79 -2.84
C LEU A 60 9.94 -7.09 -2.96
N ASP A 61 10.29 -8.37 -2.95
CA ASP A 61 11.68 -8.84 -3.01
C ASP A 61 12.27 -8.66 -4.41
N ASP A 62 11.49 -8.86 -5.47
CA ASP A 62 11.90 -8.65 -6.87
C ASP A 62 12.16 -7.16 -7.16
N GLU A 63 11.51 -6.24 -6.45
CA GLU A 63 11.74 -4.78 -6.56
C GLU A 63 12.98 -4.28 -5.81
N LYS A 64 13.66 -5.14 -5.05
CA LYS A 64 14.77 -4.75 -4.16
C LYS A 64 15.92 -4.03 -4.88
N ASP A 65 16.16 -4.35 -6.15
CA ASP A 65 17.24 -3.76 -6.95
C ASP A 65 16.84 -2.43 -7.62
N ILE A 66 15.56 -2.04 -7.53
CA ILE A 66 15.01 -0.78 -8.08
C ILE A 66 14.77 0.24 -6.96
N ARG A 67 14.61 -0.22 -5.72
CA ARG A 67 14.31 0.63 -4.57
C ARG A 67 15.55 1.41 -4.12
N ILE A 68 15.44 2.74 -4.13
CA ILE A 68 16.42 3.60 -3.49
C ILE A 68 16.18 3.52 -1.98
N ASN A 69 17.10 2.88 -1.25
CA ASN A 69 17.14 2.97 0.21
C ASN A 69 17.26 4.46 0.57
N GLY A 70 16.28 5.02 1.29
CA GLY A 70 16.18 6.44 1.65
C GLY A 70 17.36 7.01 2.49
N THR A 71 18.43 6.24 2.68
CA THR A 71 19.69 6.67 3.28
C THR A 71 20.65 7.36 2.28
N ALA A 72 20.40 7.26 0.97
CA ALA A 72 21.30 7.79 -0.07
C ALA A 72 21.15 9.28 -0.41
N ILE A 73 20.36 10.06 0.35
CA ILE A 73 20.25 11.52 0.17
C ILE A 73 20.92 12.27 1.33
N LYS A 74 22.20 11.99 1.58
CA LYS A 74 23.08 12.97 2.24
C LYS A 74 23.83 13.70 1.14
N GLY A 75 23.30 14.86 0.76
CA GLY A 75 24.01 15.80 -0.10
C GLY A 75 25.35 16.15 0.55
N THR A 76 26.44 15.77 -0.11
CA THR A 76 27.75 16.38 0.09
C THR A 76 27.63 17.87 -0.24
N LYS A 77 27.72 18.71 0.78
CA LYS A 77 28.20 20.08 0.65
C LYS A 77 29.72 20.08 0.60
#